data_AF-A0AAW0Z905-F1
#
_entry.id   AF-A0AAW0Z905-F1
#
_cell.length_a   1.000
_cell.length_b   1.000
_cell.length_c   1.000
_cell.angle_alpha   90.00
_cell.angle_beta   90.00
_cell.angle_gamma   90.00
#
_symmetry.space_group_name_H-M   'P 1'
#
loop_
_entity.id
_entity.type
_entity.pdbx_description
1 polymer ?
#
loop_
_entity_poly.entity_id
_entity_poly.type
_entity_poly.pdbx_seq_one_letter_code
_entity_poly.pdbx_strand_id
1 'polypeptide(L)'
;MRHRRQRSGARRTAGWTSLEVFRYTVNQRDVFFPEPWFARYQGLRQSELPHRRERTNVYITLPVYTLRELSLRAIKRRLTHARQAFQLDIPRSLQYELATMLPRNEEEEEEEEEDDDDAANS
;
A
#
# COMPACT_ATOMS: atom_id res chain seq x y z
N MET A 1 -3.50 -11.38 55.58
CA MET A 1 -2.64 -11.93 54.51
C MET A 1 -3.51 -12.37 53.32
N ARG A 2 -3.49 -11.61 52.21
CA ARG A 2 -4.04 -12.04 50.90
C ARG A 2 -3.08 -11.54 49.82
N HIS A 3 -2.28 -12.44 49.25
CA HIS A 3 -1.35 -12.15 48.17
C HIS A 3 -2.13 -11.95 46.86
N ARG A 4 -2.06 -10.73 46.32
CA ARG A 4 -2.59 -10.39 45.00
C ARG A 4 -1.53 -10.80 43.97
N ARG A 5 -1.75 -11.91 43.27
CA ARG A 5 -0.93 -12.34 42.12
C ARG A 5 -1.04 -11.29 41.00
N GLN A 6 0.05 -10.58 40.74
CA GLN A 6 0.22 -9.81 39.51
C GLN A 6 0.37 -10.79 38.35
N ARG A 7 -0.55 -10.73 37.39
CA ARG A 7 -0.37 -11.36 36.07
C ARG A 7 0.27 -10.33 35.17
N SER A 8 1.56 -10.48 34.92
CA SER A 8 2.29 -9.78 33.86
C SER A 8 1.75 -10.23 32.50
N GLY A 9 0.77 -9.47 31.99
CA GLY A 9 0.33 -9.58 30.62
C GLY A 9 1.40 -9.00 29.71
N ALA A 10 2.29 -9.86 29.21
CA ALA A 10 3.18 -9.53 28.11
C ALA A 10 2.31 -9.14 26.90
N ARG A 11 2.19 -7.83 26.66
CA ARG A 11 1.59 -7.31 25.43
C ARG A 11 2.55 -7.68 24.31
N ARG A 12 2.24 -8.75 23.59
CA ARG A 12 2.81 -9.00 22.28
C ARG A 12 2.32 -7.85 21.40
N THR A 13 3.12 -6.80 21.28
CA THR A 13 2.97 -5.86 20.19
C THR A 13 3.20 -6.68 18.93
N ALA A 14 2.10 -7.07 18.28
CA ALA A 14 2.16 -7.53 16.91
C ALA A 14 2.91 -6.43 16.16
N GLY A 15 4.14 -6.72 15.75
CA GLY A 15 4.85 -5.88 14.82
C GLY A 15 3.92 -5.77 13.62
N TRP A 16 3.35 -4.58 13.43
CA TRP A 16 2.67 -4.25 12.20
C TRP A 16 3.78 -4.29 11.17
N THR A 17 3.99 -5.45 10.55
CA THR A 17 4.84 -5.57 9.38
C THR A 17 4.17 -4.68 8.36
N SER A 18 4.64 -3.44 8.33
CA SER A 18 4.68 -2.54 7.20
C SER A 18 3.75 -3.06 6.11
N LEU A 19 2.45 -2.73 6.21
CA LEU A 19 1.42 -3.15 5.26
C LEU A 19 1.86 -2.68 3.88
N GLU A 20 2.40 -3.62 3.10
CA GLU A 20 2.77 -3.40 1.73
C GLU A 20 1.59 -2.75 1.03
N VAL A 21 1.82 -1.62 0.37
CA VAL A 21 0.87 -1.05 -0.59
C VAL A 21 0.89 -1.97 -1.81
N PHE A 22 0.37 -3.18 -1.62
CA PHE A 22 -0.16 -3.96 -2.70
C PHE A 22 -1.30 -3.14 -3.29
N ARG A 23 -1.27 -2.91 -4.61
CA ARG A 23 -2.46 -2.45 -5.31
C ARG A 23 -3.45 -3.60 -5.24
N TYR A 24 -4.37 -3.55 -4.29
CA TYR A 24 -5.45 -4.53 -4.20
C TYR A 24 -6.40 -4.34 -5.38
N THR A 25 -6.96 -5.43 -5.88
CA THR A 25 -8.04 -5.40 -6.87
C THR A 25 -9.37 -5.53 -6.17
N VAL A 26 -10.38 -4.90 -6.76
CA VAL A 26 -11.75 -4.92 -6.28
C VAL A 26 -12.61 -5.66 -7.30
N ASN A 27 -13.20 -6.79 -6.89
CA ASN A 27 -13.91 -7.70 -7.80
C ASN A 27 -13.06 -8.03 -9.05
N GLN A 28 -11.76 -8.28 -8.86
CA GLN A 28 -10.77 -8.52 -9.93
C GLN A 28 -10.54 -7.35 -10.91
N ARG A 29 -10.91 -6.12 -10.53
CA ARG A 29 -10.68 -4.89 -11.30
C ARG A 29 -9.86 -3.87 -10.51
N ASP A 30 -9.20 -2.94 -11.20
CA ASP A 30 -8.38 -1.92 -10.55
C ASP A 30 -9.20 -0.83 -9.86
N VAL A 31 -10.39 -0.54 -10.37
CA VAL A 31 -11.28 0.50 -9.85
C VAL A 31 -12.70 -0.03 -9.77
N PHE A 32 -13.36 0.24 -8.65
CA PHE A 32 -14.77 -0.07 -8.44
C PHE A 32 -15.60 1.21 -8.45
N PHE A 33 -16.58 1.25 -9.35
CA PHE A 33 -17.57 2.31 -9.40
C PHE A 33 -18.88 1.78 -8.80
N PRO A 34 -19.34 2.30 -7.65
CA PRO A 34 -20.56 1.82 -7.03
C PRO A 34 -21.77 2.21 -7.87
N GLU A 35 -22.61 1.23 -8.19
CA GLU A 35 -23.92 1.50 -8.76
C GLU A 35 -24.90 1.96 -7.67
N PRO A 36 -25.77 2.95 -7.95
CA PRO A 36 -26.85 3.31 -7.04
C PRO A 36 -27.77 2.11 -6.78
N TRP A 37 -28.17 1.90 -5.52
CA TRP A 37 -29.01 0.75 -5.13
C TRP A 37 -30.35 0.65 -5.88
N PHE A 38 -30.83 1.78 -6.42
CA PHE A 38 -32.09 1.88 -7.17
C PHE A 38 -31.93 1.72 -8.68
N ALA A 39 -30.70 1.59 -9.21
CA ALA A 39 -30.44 1.55 -10.65
C ALA A 39 -31.24 0.45 -11.35
N ARG A 40 -31.36 -0.73 -10.70
CA ARG A 40 -32.14 -1.88 -11.19
C ARG A 40 -33.67 -1.75 -11.04
N TYR A 41 -34.17 -0.67 -10.44
CA TYR A 41 -35.60 -0.45 -10.18
C TYR A 41 -36.17 0.78 -10.88
N GLN A 42 -35.42 1.38 -11.82
CA GLN A 42 -35.93 2.49 -12.61
C GLN A 42 -37.13 2.04 -13.47
N GLY A 43 -38.24 2.77 -13.38
CA GLY A 43 -39.47 2.47 -14.14
C GLY A 43 -40.44 1.50 -13.46
N LEU A 44 -40.10 0.94 -12.29
CA LEU A 44 -41.00 0.09 -11.51
C LEU A 44 -41.95 0.92 -10.63
N ARG A 45 -43.10 0.33 -10.28
CA ARG A 45 -44.06 0.93 -9.36
C ARG A 45 -43.56 0.81 -7.92
N GLN A 46 -44.02 1.72 -7.05
CA GLN A 46 -43.59 1.74 -5.65
C GLN A 46 -43.90 0.44 -4.89
N SER A 47 -44.95 -0.29 -5.30
CA SER A 47 -45.31 -1.61 -4.77
C SER A 47 -44.33 -2.73 -5.13
N GLU A 48 -43.54 -2.54 -6.19
CA GLU A 48 -42.57 -3.51 -6.72
C GLU A 48 -41.15 -3.24 -6.18
N LEU A 49 -40.97 -2.14 -5.44
CA LEU A 49 -39.69 -1.81 -4.82
C LEU A 49 -39.42 -2.73 -3.62
N PRO A 50 -38.14 -3.08 -3.39
CA PRO A 50 -37.78 -3.90 -2.24
C PRO A 50 -38.07 -3.14 -0.94
N HIS A 51 -38.64 -3.84 0.04
CA HIS A 51 -38.91 -3.30 1.37
C HIS A 51 -37.62 -2.95 2.14
N ARG A 52 -36.48 -3.55 1.76
CA ARG A 52 -35.17 -3.32 2.37
C ARG A 52 -34.11 -3.09 1.30
N ARG A 53 -33.26 -2.08 1.50
CA ARG A 53 -32.09 -1.82 0.65
C ARG A 53 -30.99 -2.83 0.95
N GLU A 54 -30.60 -3.60 -0.05
CA GLU A 54 -29.49 -4.55 0.04
C GLU A 54 -28.15 -3.81 -0.06
N ARG A 55 -27.11 -4.34 0.60
CA ARG A 55 -25.74 -3.86 0.44
C ARG A 55 -25.10 -4.55 -0.75
N THR A 56 -24.28 -3.81 -1.49
CA THR A 56 -23.43 -4.39 -2.53
C THR A 56 -22.18 -4.97 -1.88
N ASN A 57 -21.96 -6.27 -2.04
CA ASN A 57 -20.74 -6.93 -1.58
C ASN A 57 -19.59 -6.59 -2.55
N VAL A 58 -18.48 -6.15 -1.98
CA VAL A 58 -17.28 -5.72 -2.72
C VAL A 58 -16.11 -6.52 -2.20
N TYR A 59 -15.50 -7.32 -3.06
CA TYR A 59 -14.40 -8.21 -2.69
C TYR A 59 -13.07 -7.55 -3.00
N ILE A 60 -12.29 -7.27 -1.95
CA ILE A 60 -10.93 -6.73 -2.06
C ILE A 60 -9.97 -7.91 -2.03
N THR A 61 -9.21 -8.11 -3.10
CA THR A 61 -8.31 -9.24 -3.29
C THR A 61 -6.89 -8.77 -3.57
N LEU A 62 -5.90 -9.56 -3.14
CA LEU A 62 -4.54 -9.41 -3.66
C LEU A 62 -4.56 -9.76 -5.15
N PRO A 63 -4.02 -8.92 -6.04
CA PRO A 63 -3.90 -9.30 -7.44
C PRO A 63 -2.89 -10.44 -7.59
N VAL A 64 -3.05 -11.18 -8.68
CA VAL A 64 -2.09 -12.20 -9.07
C VAL A 64 -0.90 -11.50 -9.71
N TYR A 65 0.19 -11.38 -8.95
CA TYR A 65 1.45 -10.88 -9.48
C TYR A 65 2.21 -12.00 -10.20
N THR A 66 2.92 -11.62 -11.24
CA THR A 66 3.92 -12.47 -11.85
C THR A 66 5.08 -12.73 -10.88
N LEU A 67 5.79 -13.85 -11.08
CA LEU A 67 6.99 -14.15 -10.31
C LEU A 67 8.02 -13.02 -10.39
N ARG A 68 8.15 -12.41 -11.58
CA ARG A 68 9.05 -11.27 -11.82
C ARG A 68 8.74 -10.08 -10.92
N GLU A 69 7.47 -9.67 -10.84
CA GLU A 69 7.04 -8.56 -9.99
C GLU A 69 7.26 -8.85 -8.51
N LEU A 70 6.96 -10.08 -8.07
CA LEU A 70 7.21 -10.50 -6.68
C LEU A 70 8.70 -10.45 -6.34
N SER A 71 9.56 -10.94 -7.23
CA SER A 71 11.01 -10.91 -7.06
C SER A 71 11.55 -9.49 -7.01
N LEU A 72 11.12 -8.61 -7.93
CA LEU A 72 11.54 -7.20 -7.93
C LEU A 72 11.13 -6.48 -6.64
N ARG A 73 9.89 -6.70 -6.18
CA ARG A 73 9.42 -6.14 -4.90
C ARG A 73 10.19 -6.67 -3.71
N ALA A 74 10.52 -7.96 -3.70
CA ALA A 74 11.32 -8.56 -2.63
C ALA A 74 12.72 -7.95 -2.57
N ILE A 75 13.34 -7.69 -3.73
CA ILE A 75 14.65 -7.02 -3.82
C ILE A 75 14.52 -5.56 -3.38
N LYS A 76 13.54 -4.81 -3.90
CA LYS A 76 13.33 -3.39 -3.55
C LYS A 76 13.20 -3.16 -2.04
N ARG A 77 12.57 -4.08 -1.30
CA ARG A 77 12.46 -4.02 0.18
C ARG A 77 13.79 -4.08 0.92
N ARG A 78 14.84 -4.58 0.28
CA ARG A 78 16.19 -4.68 0.84
C ARG A 78 17.05 -3.48 0.47
N LEU A 79 16.59 -2.63 -0.46
CA LEU A 79 17.27 -1.42 -0.85
C LEU A 79 16.70 -0.26 -0.04
N THR A 80 17.57 0.45 0.68
CA THR A 80 17.20 1.69 1.37
C THR A 80 17.11 2.83 0.37
N HIS A 81 18.08 2.94 -0.53
CA HIS A 81 18.17 4.02 -1.51
C HIS A 81 18.04 3.48 -2.94
N ALA A 82 17.40 4.24 -3.82
CA ALA A 82 17.26 3.87 -5.23
C ALA A 82 18.63 3.64 -5.91
N ARG A 83 19.66 4.40 -5.53
CA ARG A 83 21.02 4.29 -6.07
C ARG A 83 21.66 2.91 -5.83
N GLN A 84 21.28 2.20 -4.76
CA GLN A 84 21.80 0.87 -4.46
C GLN A 84 21.40 -0.18 -5.52
N ALA A 85 20.33 0.06 -6.28
CA ALA A 85 19.93 -0.82 -7.37
C ALA A 85 21.02 -0.96 -8.45
N PHE A 86 21.81 0.09 -8.68
CA PHE A 86 22.91 0.09 -9.66
C PHE A 86 24.16 -0.68 -9.19
N GLN A 87 24.21 -1.05 -7.92
CA GLN A 87 25.32 -1.85 -7.34
C GLN A 87 25.04 -3.36 -7.45
N LEU A 88 23.83 -3.76 -7.84
CA LEU A 88 23.45 -5.16 -8.00
C LEU A 88 24.05 -5.74 -9.28
N ASP A 89 24.62 -6.95 -9.22
CA ASP A 89 25.13 -7.68 -10.38
C ASP A 89 23.98 -8.34 -11.18
N ILE A 90 23.13 -7.50 -11.77
CA ILE A 90 21.97 -7.87 -12.60
C ILE A 90 21.93 -6.99 -13.86
N PRO A 91 21.18 -7.38 -14.91
CA PRO A 91 21.06 -6.57 -16.12
C PRO A 91 20.62 -5.12 -15.85
N ARG A 92 21.23 -4.16 -16.57
CA ARG A 92 20.95 -2.71 -16.41
C ARG A 92 19.46 -2.37 -16.48
N SER A 93 18.70 -3.04 -17.35
CA SER A 93 17.24 -2.83 -17.46
C SER A 93 16.51 -3.08 -16.14
N LEU A 94 16.90 -4.12 -15.38
CA LEU A 94 16.33 -4.42 -14.07
C LEU A 94 16.83 -3.46 -12.99
N GLN A 95 18.09 -3.02 -13.06
CA GLN A 95 18.61 -2.00 -12.15
C GLN A 95 17.81 -0.70 -12.26
N TYR A 96 17.55 -0.24 -13.49
CA TYR A 96 16.71 0.94 -13.73
C TYR A 96 15.28 0.75 -13.21
N GLU A 97 14.66 -0.38 -13.49
CA GLU A 97 13.31 -0.68 -13.01
C GLU A 97 13.23 -0.70 -11.47
N LEU A 98 14.22 -1.27 -10.79
CA LEU A 98 14.30 -1.25 -9.33
C LEU A 98 14.53 0.17 -8.78
N ALA A 99 15.35 0.98 -9.45
CA ALA A 99 15.62 2.35 -9.04
C ALA A 99 14.37 3.23 -9.14
N THR A 100 13.60 3.12 -10.23
CA THR A 100 12.40 3.92 -10.49
C THR A 100 11.12 3.36 -9.86
N MET A 101 11.16 2.12 -9.35
CA MET A 101 10.03 1.56 -8.62
C MET A 101 9.71 2.46 -7.42
N LEU A 102 8.53 3.07 -7.42
CA LEU A 102 8.08 4.01 -6.39
C LEU A 102 8.28 3.40 -4.99
N PRO A 103 9.07 4.05 -4.11
CA PRO A 103 9.16 3.64 -2.72
C PRO A 103 7.83 3.89 -2.01
N ARG A 104 7.65 3.17 -0.92
CA ARG A 104 6.37 3.01 -0.26
C ARG A 104 6.23 4.10 0.79
N ASN A 105 5.32 5.04 0.52
CA ASN A 105 4.97 6.21 1.32
C ASN A 105 5.82 7.43 0.97
N GLU A 106 5.17 8.43 0.38
CA GLU A 106 5.57 9.82 0.50
C GLU A 106 5.46 10.20 1.99
N GLU A 107 6.55 10.01 2.73
CA GLU A 107 6.96 11.02 3.69
C GLU A 107 8.30 11.51 3.14
N GLU A 108 8.20 12.66 2.49
CA GLU A 108 9.24 13.56 2.02
C GLU A 108 10.61 13.32 2.70
N GLU A 109 11.54 12.69 1.99
CA GLU A 109 12.97 12.94 2.19
C GLU A 109 13.39 13.98 1.15
N GLU A 110 12.90 15.21 1.33
CA GLU A 110 13.51 16.43 0.76
C GLU A 110 14.28 17.13 1.89
N GLU A 111 15.49 16.66 2.18
CA GLU A 111 16.55 17.48 2.78
C GLU A 111 17.86 17.14 2.06
N GLU A 112 18.05 17.76 0.89
CA GLU A 112 19.41 18.12 0.47
C GLU A 112 19.59 19.59 0.90
N GLU A 113 20.10 19.79 2.12
CA GLU A 113 20.70 21.06 2.54
C GLU A 113 21.89 21.33 1.60
N GLU A 114 21.73 22.31 0.69
CA GLU A 114 22.86 23.00 0.09
C GLU A 114 23.50 23.89 1.17
N ASP A 115 24.38 23.29 1.97
CA ASP A 115 25.50 24.03 2.55
C ASP A 115 26.49 24.31 1.42
N ASP A 116 26.61 25.57 1.00
CA ASP A 116 27.88 26.16 0.55
C ASP A 116 27.77 27.70 0.54
N ASP A 117 28.24 28.25 1.65
CA ASP A 117 29.07 29.45 1.80
C ASP A 117 28.49 30.86 1.54
N ASP A 118 28.25 31.52 2.68
CA ASP A 118 28.45 32.95 2.90
C ASP A 118 29.73 33.49 2.20
N ALA A 119 29.55 34.16 1.07
CA ALA A 119 30.50 35.17 0.60
C ALA A 119 29.86 36.56 0.70
N ALA A 120 29.61 36.98 1.93
CA ALA A 120 29.36 38.38 2.25
C ALA A 120 30.66 39.19 2.13
N ASN A 121 30.64 40.18 1.25
CA ASN A 121 31.24 41.52 1.44
C ASN A 121 32.77 41.63 1.62
N SER A 122 33.47 42.02 0.56
CA SER A 122 34.58 43.00 0.57
C SER A 122 34.85 43.56 -0.83
#